data_AF-A0A9D5LU23-F1
#
_entry.id   AF-A0A9D5LU23-F1
#
_cell.length_a   1.000
_cell.length_b   1.000
_cell.length_c   1.000
_cell.angle_alpha   90.00
_cell.angle_beta   90.00
_cell.angle_gamma   90.00
#
_symmetry.space_group_name_H-M   'P 1'
#
loop_
_entity.id
_entity.type
_entity.pdbx_description
1 polymer ?
#
loop_
_entity_poly.entity_id
_entity_poly.type
_entity_poly.pdbx_seq_one_letter_code
_entity_poly.pdbx_strand_id
1 'polypeptide(L)' 'MKLFYCSKCGKRFMGMDVEWCASILSAPLQCPQCDSWHTRPWSLLPARIADMEYKGVWRMIDEDKAKQ' A
#
# COMPACT_ATOMS: atom_id res chain seq x y z
N MET A 1 9.45 -5.06 10.31
CA MET A 1 8.43 -3.99 10.30
C MET A 1 8.92 -2.84 9.44
N LYS A 2 8.03 -2.14 8.72
CA LYS A 2 8.34 -0.92 7.95
C LYS A 2 7.29 0.16 8.21
N LEU A 3 7.63 1.41 7.89
CA LEU A 3 6.70 2.53 7.88
C LEU A 3 5.93 2.52 6.56
N PHE A 4 4.60 2.44 6.63
CA PHE A 4 3.69 2.54 5.50
C PHE A 4 3.06 3.93 5.43
N TYR A 5 2.72 4.35 4.22
CA TYR A 5 1.97 5.54 3.90
C TYR A 5 0.64 5.16 3.27
N CYS A 6 -0.45 5.79 3.70
CA CYS A 6 -1.76 5.64 3.08
C CYS A 6 -2.03 6.79 2.10
N SER A 7 -2.26 6.46 0.83
CA SER A 7 -2.52 7.46 -0.22
C SER A 7 -3.94 8.03 -0.16
N LYS A 8 -4.86 7.41 0.60
CA LYS A 8 -6.22 7.95 0.83
C LYS A 8 -6.27 9.01 1.94
N CYS A 9 -5.72 8.71 3.11
CA CYS A 9 -5.80 9.62 4.28
C CYS A 9 -4.51 10.40 4.56
N GLY A 10 -3.42 10.11 3.84
CA GLY A 10 -2.13 10.80 3.96
C GLY A 10 -1.33 10.46 5.22
N LYS A 11 -1.82 9.57 6.07
CA LYS A 11 -1.18 9.21 7.34
C LYS A 11 -0.20 8.05 7.17
N ARG A 12 0.72 7.96 8.12
CA ARG A 12 1.76 6.92 8.16
C ARG A 12 1.53 6.00 9.35
N PHE A 13 1.85 4.72 9.20
CA PHE A 13 1.70 3.73 10.26
C PHE A 13 2.76 2.64 10.14
N MET A 14 3.08 1.97 11.25
CA MET A 14 4.01 0.84 11.25
C MET A 14 3.26 -0.44 10.88
N GLY A 15 3.86 -1.26 10.03
CA GLY A 15 3.27 -2.51 9.57
C GLY A 15 4.30 -3.61 9.36
N MET A 16 3.83 -4.85 9.25
CA MET A 16 4.67 -5.97 8.86
C MET A 16 5.08 -5.80 7.39
N ASP A 17 6.35 -6.02 7.10
CA ASP A 17 6.85 -5.97 5.74
C ASP A 17 6.88 -7.39 5.19
N VAL A 18 6.01 -7.67 4.24
CA VAL A 18 5.88 -8.96 3.56
C VAL A 18 5.96 -8.69 2.08
N GLU A 19 6.69 -9.52 1.33
CA GLU A 19 6.79 -9.37 -0.12
C GLU A 19 5.44 -9.63 -0.80
N TRP A 20 5.09 -8.79 -1.75
CA TRP A 20 3.90 -8.96 -2.58
C TRP A 20 4.19 -9.96 -3.70
N CYS A 21 3.53 -11.12 -3.69
CA CYS A 21 3.58 -12.11 -4.78
C CYS A 21 5.01 -12.43 -5.28
N ALA A 22 5.96 -12.65 -4.36
CA ALA A 22 7.37 -12.90 -4.67
C ALA A 22 8.01 -11.81 -5.57
N SER A 23 7.61 -10.56 -5.38
CA SER A 23 8.18 -9.38 -6.05
C SER A 23 9.02 -8.55 -5.07
N ILE A 24 9.70 -7.53 -5.62
CA ILE A 24 10.44 -6.53 -4.81
C ILE A 24 9.52 -5.55 -4.05
N LEU A 25 8.21 -5.59 -4.30
CA LEU A 25 7.24 -4.69 -3.67
C LEU A 25 6.75 -5.30 -2.36
N SER A 26 6.43 -4.45 -1.38
CA SER A 26 5.79 -4.87 -0.14
C SER A 26 4.28 -5.02 -0.36
N ALA A 27 3.67 -6.01 0.27
CA ALA A 27 2.23 -6.19 0.29
C ALA A 27 1.54 -4.97 0.94
N PRO A 28 0.55 -4.36 0.28
CA PRO A 28 -0.27 -3.33 0.90
C PRO A 28 -0.99 -3.87 2.13
N LEU A 29 -1.03 -3.05 3.17
CA LEU A 29 -1.71 -3.35 4.42
C LEU A 29 -2.97 -2.51 4.52
N GLN A 30 -3.98 -3.03 5.20
CA GLN A 30 -5.17 -2.24 5.51
C GLN A 30 -4.80 -1.06 6.42
N CYS A 31 -5.18 0.15 6.01
CA CYS A 31 -4.92 1.34 6.79
C CYS A 31 -5.76 1.32 8.08
N PRO A 32 -5.16 1.41 9.28
CA PRO A 32 -5.89 1.37 10.54
C PRO A 32 -6.76 2.61 10.82
N GLN A 33 -6.76 3.60 9.92
CA GLN A 33 -7.47 4.86 10.11
C GLN A 33 -8.65 5.06 9.16
N CYS A 34 -8.60 4.49 7.97
CA CYS A 34 -9.63 4.68 6.95
C CYS A 34 -9.96 3.39 6.19
N ASP A 35 -9.45 2.25 6.66
CA ASP A 35 -9.67 0.90 6.14
C ASP A 35 -9.29 0.68 4.67
N SER A 36 -8.63 1.66 4.04
CA SER A 36 -8.16 1.57 2.66
C SER A 36 -6.94 0.64 2.54
N TRP A 37 -6.90 -0.11 1.45
CA TRP A 37 -5.75 -0.92 1.02
C TRP A 37 -4.79 -0.16 0.11
N HIS A 38 -5.05 1.12 -0.17
CA HIS A 38 -4.15 1.99 -0.95
C HIS A 38 -3.01 2.49 -0.09
N THR A 39 -2.18 1.54 0.36
CA THR A 39 -1.01 1.78 1.19
C THR A 39 0.23 1.21 0.52
N ARG A 40 1.38 1.80 0.87
CA ARG A 40 2.69 1.38 0.37
C ARG A 40 3.78 1.73 1.38
N PRO A 41 4.99 1.17 1.27
CA PRO A 41 6.14 1.65 2.03
C PRO A 41 6.34 3.15 1.84
N TRP A 42 6.59 3.83 2.95
CA TRP A 42 6.95 5.24 2.92
C TRP A 42 8.32 5.41 2.25
N SER A 43 8.43 6.44 1.41
CA SER A 43 9.64 6.75 0.66
C SER A 43 9.87 8.27 0.67
N LEU A 44 11.11 8.67 0.38
CA LEU A 44 11.49 10.09 0.26
C LEU A 44 11.00 10.74 -1.04
N LEU A 45 10.53 9.92 -2.00
CA LEU A 45 9.97 10.43 -3.24
C LEU A 45 8.63 11.14 -3.01
N PRO A 46 8.28 12.14 -3.83
CA PRO A 46 6.95 12.74 -3.82
C PRO A 46 5.86 11.69 -3.89
N ALA A 47 4.78 11.87 -3.11
CA ALA A 47 3.76 10.85 -2.93
C ALA A 47 3.20 10.35 -4.27
N ARG A 48 2.90 11.28 -5.19
CA ARG A 48 2.40 10.97 -6.53
C ARG A 48 3.31 10.04 -7.34
N ILE A 49 4.62 10.16 -7.20
CA ILE A 49 5.59 9.33 -7.95
C ILE A 49 5.60 7.92 -7.38
N ALA A 50 5.78 7.79 -6.06
CA ALA A 50 5.82 6.47 -5.43
C ALA A 50 4.45 5.76 -5.43
N ASP A 51 3.35 6.49 -5.53
CA ASP A 51 2.02 5.91 -5.75
C ASP A 51 1.90 5.24 -7.13
N MET A 52 2.63 5.71 -8.16
CA MET A 52 2.55 5.12 -9.51
C MET A 52 3.01 3.66 -9.53
N GLU A 53 4.03 3.32 -8.75
CA GLU A 53 4.57 1.95 -8.66
C GLU A 53 3.53 0.98 -8.08
N TYR A 54 2.66 1.47 -7.21
CA TYR A 54 1.66 0.65 -6.51
C TYR A 54 0.27 0.65 -7.15
N LYS A 55 0.00 1.50 -8.15
CA LYS A 55 -1.31 1.56 -8.82
C LYS A 55 -1.78 0.20 -9.35
N GLY A 56 -0.87 -0.59 -9.93
CA GLY A 56 -1.18 -1.94 -10.42
C GLY A 56 -1.52 -2.89 -9.28
N VAL A 57 -0.72 -2.86 -8.21
CA VAL A 57 -0.92 -3.69 -7.00
C VAL A 57 -2.28 -3.38 -6.36
N TRP A 58 -2.59 -2.10 -6.16
CA TRP A 58 -3.87 -1.69 -5.57
C TRP A 58 -5.06 -2.11 -6.42
N ARG A 59 -4.97 -1.98 -7.75
CA ARG A 59 -6.02 -2.45 -8.65
C ARG A 59 -6.28 -3.95 -8.47
N MET A 60 -5.23 -4.76 -8.42
CA MET A 60 -5.37 -6.21 -8.21
C MET A 60 -6.02 -6.54 -6.87
N ILE A 61 -5.67 -5.82 -5.80
CA ILE A 61 -6.29 -5.99 -4.48
C ILE A 61 -7.76 -5.57 -4.50
N ASP A 62 -8.08 -4.42 -5.09
CA ASP A 62 -9.46 -3.94 -5.18
C ASP A 62 -10.35 -4.92 -5.97
N GLU A 63 -9.82 -5.50 -7.05
CA GLU A 63 -10.49 -6.54 -7.84
C GLU A 63 -10.67 -7.86 -7.08
N ASP A 64 -9.68 -8.29 -6.29
CA ASP A 64 -9.80 -9.47 -5.43
C ASP A 64 -10.85 -9.26 -4.33
N LYS A 65 -10.83 -8.09 -3.70
CA LYS A 65 -11.80 -7.71 -2.66
C LYS A 65 -13.21 -7.53 -3.19
N ALA A 66 -13.39 -7.12 -4.43
CA ALA A 66 -14.72 -7.04 -5.05
C ALA A 66 -15.33 -8.40 -5.40
N LYS A 67 -14.54 -9.49 -5.39
CA LYS A 67 -15.00 -10.86 -5.66
C LYS A 67 -15.36 -11.63 -4.39
N GLN A 68 -15.03 -11.11 -3.22
CA GLN A 68 -15.31 -11.68 -1.90
C GLN A 68 -16.62 -11.11 -1.36
#